data_AF-A0A564VSR2-F1
#
_entry.id   AF-A0A564VSR2-F1
#
_cell.length_a   1.000
_cell.length_b   1.000
_cell.length_c   1.000
_cell.angle_alpha   90.00
_cell.angle_beta   90.00
_cell.angle_gamma   90.00
#
_symmetry.space_group_name_H-M   'P 1'
#
loop_
_entity.id
_entity.type
_entity.pdbx_description
1 polymer ?
#
loop_
_entity_poly.entity_id
_entity_poly.type
_entity_poly.pdbx_seq_one_letter_code
_entity_poly.pdbx_strand_id
1 'polypeptide(L)'
;MELYQAYTDYEGMMELTESMFRYLAEKVCGSTKISYNGIEIDLGKPFARLTMNDAIKKYAGIDFDEVADDEAAKKLADEHHIEYEDRHKKGDIINLFFEEYCEKELIQPTFIMDHPIEISPLTKKKPSDPNKVERFELFINTWEMCNAYSELNDPIDQRERFKAQDALADAGDEEANHTDEDFLNALEIGMPPTGGIGYGIDRLVMLLTDSQAIRDVLLFPTMKSLDADKKASKTSEAAPAAAEKVAEKVDFSNVKIEPIFEEMIDFDTFAKADYRAVKILECEAVPKSKKLLKFTLDDGTDRKRTILSGIHEFYEPEDLIGKTAIAIVNLPPRKMMGIDSEGMLISAVHEEDGHEGLNLLMVNDRIPAGAKLY
;
A
#
# COMPACT_ATOMS: atom_id res chain seq x y z
N MET A 1 9.05 3.68 10.68
CA MET A 1 10.28 4.52 10.70
C MET A 1 11.36 3.73 10.02
N GLU A 2 12.07 4.30 9.06
CA GLU A 2 13.26 3.67 8.48
C GLU A 2 14.54 4.38 8.93
N LEU A 3 15.60 3.60 9.10
CA LEU A 3 16.94 4.08 9.42
C LEU A 3 17.97 3.27 8.64
N TYR A 4 18.96 3.95 8.08
CA TYR A 4 20.10 3.36 7.41
C TYR A 4 21.38 3.93 8.03
N GLN A 5 22.34 3.05 8.31
CA GLN A 5 23.64 3.42 8.88
C GLN A 5 24.77 2.80 8.06
N ALA A 6 25.62 3.64 7.49
CA ALA A 6 26.83 3.18 6.82
C ALA A 6 27.83 2.58 7.81
N TYR A 7 28.61 1.62 7.32
CA TYR A 7 29.66 0.87 8.03
C TYR A 7 29.16 0.02 9.20
N THR A 8 27.98 -0.56 9.05
CA THR A 8 27.44 -1.58 9.95
C THR A 8 26.69 -2.65 9.15
N ASP A 9 26.15 -3.65 9.84
CA ASP A 9 25.47 -4.82 9.31
C ASP A 9 24.19 -5.09 10.14
N TYR A 10 23.51 -6.19 9.82
CA TYR A 10 22.34 -6.64 10.58
C TYR A 10 22.61 -6.91 12.07
N GLU A 11 23.85 -7.24 12.47
CA GLU A 11 24.24 -7.41 13.87
C GLU A 11 24.21 -6.07 14.62
N GLY A 12 24.79 -5.03 14.02
CA GLY A 12 24.69 -3.67 14.55
C GLY A 12 23.25 -3.16 14.60
N MET A 13 22.40 -3.54 13.63
CA MET A 13 20.97 -3.22 13.67
C MET A 13 20.23 -3.94 14.80
N MET A 14 20.60 -5.19 15.15
CA MET A 14 20.05 -5.87 16.34
C MET A 14 20.42 -5.16 17.64
N GLU A 15 21.69 -4.77 17.79
CA GLU A 15 22.16 -4.03 18.99
C GLU A 15 21.45 -2.68 19.14
N LEU A 16 21.28 -1.95 18.03
CA LEU A 16 20.55 -0.68 17.99
C LEU A 16 19.08 -0.87 18.39
N THR A 17 18.43 -1.89 17.81
CA THR A 17 17.02 -2.22 18.06
C THR A 17 16.79 -2.55 19.52
N GLU A 18 17.57 -3.49 20.07
CA GLU A 18 17.44 -3.92 21.46
C GLU A 18 17.61 -2.73 22.42
N SER A 19 18.63 -1.89 22.18
CA SER A 19 18.89 -0.69 22.96
C SER A 19 17.74 0.32 22.89
N MET A 20 17.17 0.53 21.69
CA MET A 20 16.05 1.45 21.48
C MET A 20 14.80 1.00 22.23
N PHE A 21 14.37 -0.26 22.06
CA PHE A 21 13.17 -0.80 22.72
C PHE A 21 13.28 -0.72 24.25
N ARG A 22 14.43 -1.14 24.78
CA ARG A 22 14.70 -1.07 26.22
C ARG A 22 14.68 0.36 26.75
N TYR A 23 15.31 1.29 26.02
CA TYR A 23 15.33 2.70 26.40
C TYR A 23 13.92 3.31 26.39
N LEU A 24 13.12 3.04 25.36
CA LEU A 24 11.76 3.58 25.25
C LEU A 24 10.84 3.04 26.34
N ALA A 25 10.90 1.74 26.64
CA ALA A 25 10.12 1.15 27.73
C ALA A 25 10.47 1.81 29.09
N GLU A 26 11.76 1.94 29.40
CA GLU A 26 12.19 2.61 30.63
C GLU A 26 11.74 4.09 30.69
N LYS A 27 11.82 4.82 29.57
CA LYS A 27 11.47 6.24 29.53
C LYS A 27 9.98 6.54 29.54
N VAL A 28 9.19 5.71 28.85
CA VAL A 28 7.75 5.96 28.66
C VAL A 28 6.94 5.24 29.74
N CYS A 29 7.29 3.98 30.03
CA CYS A 29 6.56 3.14 30.97
C CYS A 29 7.19 3.15 32.39
N GLY A 30 8.40 3.67 32.55
CA GLY A 30 9.12 3.71 33.83
C GLY A 30 9.72 2.36 34.24
N SER A 31 9.69 1.37 33.35
CA SER A 31 10.28 0.05 33.56
C SER A 31 10.57 -0.63 32.23
N THR A 32 11.61 -1.45 32.17
CA THR A 32 11.88 -2.38 31.06
C THR A 32 10.97 -3.61 31.06
N LYS A 33 10.19 -3.83 32.13
CA LYS A 33 9.15 -4.85 32.20
C LYS A 33 7.79 -4.20 31.97
N ILE A 34 7.15 -4.58 30.87
CA ILE A 34 5.83 -4.09 30.52
C ILE A 34 4.82 -5.24 30.61
N SER A 35 3.54 -4.89 30.73
CA SER A 35 2.44 -5.85 30.66
C SER A 35 1.67 -5.56 29.38
N TYR A 36 1.39 -6.60 28.61
CA TYR A 36 0.53 -6.53 27.43
C TYR A 36 -0.55 -7.60 27.54
N ASN A 37 -1.83 -7.20 27.61
CA ASN A 37 -2.97 -8.09 27.83
C ASN A 37 -2.77 -9.06 29.03
N GLY A 38 -2.15 -8.56 30.10
CA GLY A 38 -1.83 -9.33 31.32
C GLY A 38 -0.62 -10.25 31.23
N ILE A 39 0.07 -10.31 30.07
CA ILE A 39 1.31 -11.07 29.88
C ILE A 39 2.51 -10.13 30.15
N GLU A 40 3.44 -10.54 31.02
CA GLU A 40 4.68 -9.79 31.26
C GLU A 40 5.65 -9.98 30.09
N ILE A 41 6.15 -8.86 29.55
CA ILE A 41 7.18 -8.80 28.50
C ILE A 41 8.41 -8.11 29.09
N ASP A 42 9.56 -8.77 29.05
CA ASP A 42 10.80 -8.29 29.67
C ASP A 42 11.79 -7.79 28.60
N LEU A 43 11.76 -6.49 28.33
CA LEU A 43 12.70 -5.81 27.42
C LEU A 43 14.06 -5.53 28.09
N GLY A 44 14.21 -5.85 29.38
CA GLY A 44 15.42 -5.62 30.15
C GLY A 44 16.51 -6.66 29.89
N LYS A 45 16.13 -7.86 29.45
CA LYS A 45 17.05 -8.95 29.11
C LYS A 45 17.58 -8.79 27.68
N PRO A 46 18.74 -9.40 27.35
CA PRO A 46 19.13 -9.59 25.96
C PRO A 46 18.03 -10.32 25.19
N PHE A 47 17.71 -9.83 23.99
CA PHE A 47 16.68 -10.44 23.16
C PHE A 47 17.17 -11.79 22.66
N ALA A 48 16.25 -12.75 22.55
CA ALA A 48 16.61 -14.07 22.03
C ALA A 48 17.02 -13.95 20.56
N ARG A 49 17.92 -14.81 20.11
CA ARG A 49 18.35 -14.91 18.72
C ARG A 49 18.15 -16.34 18.26
N LEU A 50 17.41 -16.51 17.18
CA LEU A 50 17.03 -17.81 16.66
C LEU A 50 17.01 -17.72 15.13
N THR A 51 17.61 -18.68 14.43
CA THR A 51 17.46 -18.70 12.97
C THR A 51 16.05 -19.16 12.60
N MET A 52 15.54 -18.76 11.43
CA MET A 52 14.23 -19.19 10.95
C MET A 52 14.12 -20.73 10.91
N ASN A 53 15.13 -21.41 10.39
CA ASN A 53 15.17 -22.88 10.37
C ASN A 53 15.21 -23.50 11.78
N ASP A 54 15.98 -22.92 12.71
CA ASP A 54 15.99 -23.40 14.11
C ASP A 54 14.63 -23.19 14.79
N ALA A 55 13.93 -22.10 14.48
CA ALA A 55 12.58 -21.85 14.98
C ALA A 55 11.59 -22.91 14.50
N ILE A 56 11.58 -23.19 13.19
CA ILE A 56 10.73 -24.24 12.60
C ILE A 56 11.09 -25.61 13.18
N LYS A 57 12.37 -25.93 13.30
CA LYS A 57 12.82 -27.17 13.93
C LYS A 57 12.35 -27.30 15.36
N LYS A 58 12.35 -26.20 16.12
CA LYS A 58 11.91 -26.17 17.52
C LYS A 58 10.40 -26.32 17.68
N TYR A 59 9.61 -25.63 16.85
CA TYR A 59 8.16 -25.51 17.05
C TYR A 59 7.31 -26.41 16.13
N ALA A 60 7.80 -26.73 14.94
CA ALA A 60 7.17 -27.67 14.00
C ALA A 60 7.85 -29.05 13.98
N GLY A 61 9.08 -29.17 14.50
CA GLY A 61 9.83 -30.44 14.50
C GLY A 61 10.45 -30.80 13.15
N ILE A 62 10.50 -29.86 12.21
CA ILE A 62 10.98 -30.07 10.83
C ILE A 62 12.29 -29.35 10.63
N ASP A 63 13.28 -30.04 10.07
CA ASP A 63 14.59 -29.47 9.75
C ASP A 63 14.71 -29.16 8.26
N PHE A 64 14.53 -27.90 7.88
CA PHE A 64 14.64 -27.45 6.50
C PHE A 64 16.07 -27.42 5.94
N ASP A 65 17.10 -27.55 6.80
CA ASP A 65 18.47 -27.76 6.32
C ASP A 65 18.64 -29.19 5.74
N GLU A 66 17.78 -30.15 6.11
CA GLU A 66 17.79 -31.52 5.56
C GLU A 66 16.88 -31.69 4.32
N VAL A 67 16.05 -30.70 4.00
CA VAL A 67 15.16 -30.71 2.84
C VAL A 67 15.94 -30.37 1.57
N ALA A 68 15.93 -31.24 0.57
CA ALA A 68 16.84 -31.12 -0.56
C ALA A 68 16.48 -30.02 -1.57
N ASP A 69 15.20 -29.92 -1.95
CA ASP A 69 14.75 -29.11 -3.09
C ASP A 69 13.29 -28.62 -2.92
N ASP A 70 12.82 -27.86 -3.91
CA ASP A 70 11.47 -27.27 -3.94
C ASP A 70 10.37 -28.34 -3.88
N GLU A 71 10.56 -29.47 -4.57
CA GLU A 71 9.58 -30.58 -4.60
C GLU A 71 9.45 -31.23 -3.23
N ALA A 72 10.57 -31.48 -2.54
CA ALA A 72 10.56 -32.00 -1.17
C ALA A 72 9.92 -31.02 -0.18
N ALA A 73 10.15 -29.71 -0.35
CA ALA A 73 9.53 -28.68 0.47
C ALA A 73 8.01 -28.60 0.25
N LYS A 74 7.55 -28.61 -1.00
CA LYS A 74 6.12 -28.63 -1.35
C LYS A 74 5.41 -29.86 -0.82
N LYS A 75 6.04 -31.03 -0.89
CA LYS A 75 5.52 -32.26 -0.30
C LYS A 75 5.33 -32.14 1.22
N LEU A 76 6.26 -31.48 1.92
CA LEU A 76 6.08 -31.17 3.35
C LEU A 76 4.91 -30.22 3.57
N ALA A 77 4.77 -29.17 2.76
CA ALA A 77 3.64 -28.25 2.85
C ALA A 77 2.29 -28.99 2.67
N ASP A 78 2.19 -29.88 1.69
CA ASP A 78 1.01 -30.74 1.47
C ASP A 78 0.69 -31.62 2.69
N GLU A 79 1.71 -32.28 3.26
CA GLU A 79 1.58 -33.14 4.44
C GLU A 79 1.12 -32.38 5.69
N HIS A 80 1.46 -31.09 5.75
CA HIS A 80 1.16 -30.19 6.86
C HIS A 80 -0.03 -29.27 6.62
N HIS A 81 -0.69 -29.38 5.46
CA HIS A 81 -1.83 -28.55 5.04
C HIS A 81 -1.51 -27.05 4.99
N ILE A 82 -0.28 -26.70 4.58
CA ILE A 82 0.12 -25.32 4.31
C ILE A 82 -0.21 -24.99 2.85
N GLU A 83 -1.03 -23.97 2.66
CA GLU A 83 -1.36 -23.48 1.32
C GLU A 83 -0.17 -22.73 0.72
N TYR A 84 0.13 -23.01 -0.55
CA TYR A 84 1.18 -22.36 -1.31
C TYR A 84 0.78 -22.23 -2.78
N GLU A 85 1.47 -21.38 -3.52
CA GLU A 85 1.20 -21.15 -4.94
C GLU A 85 2.22 -21.87 -5.81
N ASP A 86 1.84 -22.21 -7.05
CA ASP A 86 2.69 -22.99 -7.96
C ASP A 86 4.09 -22.36 -8.16
N ARG A 87 4.18 -21.02 -8.11
CA ARG A 87 5.42 -20.26 -8.25
C ARG A 87 6.37 -20.33 -7.04
N HIS A 88 5.86 -20.71 -5.86
CA HIS A 88 6.65 -20.77 -4.63
C HIS A 88 7.76 -21.81 -4.72
N LYS A 89 8.92 -21.45 -4.19
CA LYS A 89 10.13 -22.27 -4.05
C LYS A 89 10.33 -22.65 -2.60
N LYS A 90 11.38 -23.42 -2.32
CA LYS A 90 11.74 -23.87 -0.97
C LYS A 90 11.81 -22.71 0.04
N GLY A 91 12.38 -21.56 -0.35
CA GLY A 91 12.47 -20.39 0.52
C GLY A 91 11.10 -19.85 0.95
N ASP A 92 10.15 -19.77 0.02
CA ASP A 92 8.77 -19.34 0.31
C ASP A 92 8.07 -20.34 1.24
N ILE A 93 8.26 -21.65 1.01
CA ILE A 93 7.72 -22.69 1.88
C ILE A 93 8.28 -22.60 3.30
N ILE A 94 9.59 -22.35 3.45
CA ILE A 94 10.20 -22.14 4.78
C ILE A 94 9.49 -21.00 5.52
N ASN A 95 9.24 -19.88 4.82
CA ASN A 95 8.55 -18.73 5.41
C ASN A 95 7.12 -19.09 5.85
N LEU A 96 6.35 -19.77 5.01
CA LEU A 96 4.99 -20.22 5.34
C LEU A 96 4.95 -21.15 6.56
N PHE A 97 5.93 -22.05 6.69
CA PHE A 97 6.07 -22.88 7.90
C PHE A 97 6.40 -22.06 9.14
N PHE A 98 7.23 -21.03 8.99
CA PHE A 98 7.54 -20.13 10.09
C PHE A 98 6.29 -19.36 10.54
N GLU A 99 5.54 -18.77 9.63
CA GLU A 99 4.29 -18.04 9.91
C GLU A 99 3.26 -18.92 10.63
N GLU A 100 3.01 -20.13 10.12
CA GLU A 100 2.00 -21.04 10.67
C GLU A 100 2.37 -21.59 12.06
N TYR A 101 3.64 -21.97 12.26
CA TYR A 101 4.04 -22.72 13.45
C TYR A 101 4.82 -21.92 14.49
N CYS A 102 5.53 -20.88 14.09
CA CYS A 102 6.52 -20.24 14.96
C CYS A 102 6.05 -18.92 15.54
N GLU A 103 5.44 -18.03 14.76
CA GLU A 103 5.11 -16.65 15.20
C GLU A 103 4.30 -16.61 16.50
N LYS A 104 3.30 -17.48 16.62
CA LYS A 104 2.43 -17.60 17.81
C LYS A 104 3.17 -17.94 19.10
N GLU A 105 4.37 -18.51 19.01
CA GLU A 105 5.20 -18.89 20.16
C GLU A 105 6.15 -17.75 20.59
N LEU A 106 6.31 -16.70 19.77
CA LEU A 106 7.27 -15.61 19.97
C LEU A 106 6.70 -14.48 20.84
N ILE A 107 6.45 -14.80 22.11
CA ILE A 107 5.91 -13.85 23.09
C ILE A 107 6.97 -12.87 23.60
N GLN A 108 8.14 -13.38 24.01
CA GLN A 108 9.26 -12.55 24.45
C GLN A 108 10.05 -12.03 23.24
N PRO A 109 10.78 -10.91 23.39
CA PRO A 109 11.59 -10.35 22.30
C PRO A 109 12.57 -11.34 21.71
N THR A 110 12.37 -11.67 20.44
CA THR A 110 13.15 -12.66 19.71
C THR A 110 13.48 -12.15 18.31
N PHE A 111 14.75 -12.03 17.99
CA PHE A 111 15.23 -11.85 16.64
C PHE A 111 15.19 -13.19 15.90
N ILE A 112 14.43 -13.25 14.82
CA ILE A 112 14.40 -14.34 13.85
C ILE A 112 15.34 -13.98 12.72
N MET A 113 16.36 -14.79 12.52
CA MET A 113 17.51 -14.46 11.66
C MET A 113 17.63 -15.41 10.47
N ASP A 114 18.48 -15.04 9.51
CA ASP A 114 18.92 -15.88 8.40
C ASP A 114 17.78 -16.33 7.47
N HIS A 115 16.97 -15.37 7.04
CA HIS A 115 15.86 -15.63 6.11
C HIS A 115 16.37 -16.22 4.78
N PRO A 116 15.52 -16.98 4.07
CA PRO A 116 15.82 -17.46 2.72
C PRO A 116 16.08 -16.30 1.74
N ILE A 117 16.94 -16.57 0.76
CA ILE A 117 17.30 -15.58 -0.27
C ILE A 117 16.13 -15.23 -1.18
N GLU A 118 15.26 -16.20 -1.46
CA GLU A 118 14.11 -16.06 -2.38
C GLU A 118 13.16 -14.95 -1.93
N ILE A 119 12.92 -14.82 -0.62
CA ILE A 119 12.02 -13.84 -0.03
C ILE A 119 12.72 -12.53 0.41
N SER A 120 14.00 -12.36 0.05
CA SER A 120 14.84 -11.25 0.56
C SER A 120 15.60 -10.55 -0.58
N PRO A 121 14.89 -9.90 -1.52
CA PRO A 121 15.48 -9.39 -2.78
C PRO A 121 16.46 -8.23 -2.60
N LEU A 122 16.44 -7.54 -1.46
CA LEU A 122 17.28 -6.38 -1.16
C LEU A 122 18.39 -6.69 -0.13
N THR A 123 18.50 -7.94 0.32
CA THR A 123 19.42 -8.31 1.39
C THR A 123 20.67 -9.00 0.89
N LYS A 124 21.81 -8.63 1.48
CA LYS A 124 23.09 -9.28 1.23
C LYS A 124 23.09 -10.77 1.60
N LYS A 125 23.68 -11.59 0.73
CA LYS A 125 23.89 -13.02 1.00
C LYS A 125 24.77 -13.21 2.23
N LYS A 126 24.45 -14.20 3.05
CA LYS A 126 25.27 -14.55 4.20
C LYS A 126 26.59 -15.18 3.72
N PRO A 127 27.76 -14.67 4.14
CA PRO A 127 29.05 -15.18 3.65
C PRO A 127 29.30 -16.67 3.94
N SER A 128 28.75 -17.20 5.04
CA SER A 128 28.92 -18.60 5.44
C SER A 128 27.95 -19.57 4.74
N ASP A 129 26.82 -19.08 4.26
CA ASP A 129 25.76 -19.87 3.61
C ASP A 129 25.01 -19.00 2.59
N PRO A 130 25.42 -19.00 1.31
CA PRO A 130 24.83 -18.14 0.29
C PRO A 130 23.34 -18.39 -0.02
N ASN A 131 22.75 -19.48 0.47
CA ASN A 131 21.30 -19.72 0.36
C ASN A 131 20.48 -18.95 1.39
N LYS A 132 21.16 -18.33 2.38
CA LYS A 132 20.58 -17.49 3.41
C LYS A 132 21.07 -16.06 3.24
N VAL A 133 20.34 -15.12 3.82
CA VAL A 133 20.69 -13.70 3.79
C VAL A 133 20.89 -13.14 5.20
N GLU A 134 21.66 -12.07 5.32
CA GLU A 134 21.84 -11.34 6.57
C GLU A 134 20.62 -10.45 6.88
N ARG A 135 19.46 -11.07 7.06
CA ARG A 135 18.17 -10.45 7.42
C ARG A 135 17.71 -10.96 8.78
N PHE A 136 17.12 -10.07 9.57
CA PHE A 136 16.34 -10.45 10.73
C PHE A 136 15.01 -9.71 10.81
N GLU A 137 14.08 -10.33 11.53
CA GLU A 137 12.85 -9.72 12.00
C GLU A 137 12.80 -9.82 13.53
N LEU A 138 12.29 -8.80 14.20
CA LEU A 138 12.06 -8.84 15.64
C LEU A 138 10.60 -9.20 15.91
N PHE A 139 10.37 -10.28 16.64
CA PHE A 139 9.04 -10.63 17.14
C PHE A 139 8.90 -10.33 18.62
N ILE A 140 7.80 -9.66 18.99
CA ILE A 140 7.35 -9.46 20.38
C ILE A 140 5.84 -9.63 20.40
N ASN A 141 5.31 -10.37 21.37
CA ASN A 141 3.87 -10.63 21.46
C ASN A 141 3.29 -11.18 20.15
N THR A 142 4.00 -12.14 19.55
CA THR A 142 3.65 -12.78 18.27
C THR A 142 3.57 -11.85 17.06
N TRP A 143 4.07 -10.62 17.17
CA TRP A 143 4.03 -9.63 16.10
C TRP A 143 5.43 -9.28 15.66
N GLU A 144 5.61 -9.18 14.36
CA GLU A 144 6.78 -8.56 13.76
C GLU A 144 6.81 -7.06 14.12
N MET A 145 7.88 -6.61 14.75
CA MET A 145 8.06 -5.25 15.27
C MET A 145 9.01 -4.43 14.41
N CYS A 146 9.94 -5.11 13.74
CA CYS A 146 10.79 -4.55 12.71
C CYS A 146 11.32 -5.63 11.78
N ASN A 147 11.71 -5.19 10.59
CA ASN A 147 12.47 -5.96 9.60
C ASN A 147 13.76 -5.20 9.30
N ALA A 148 14.88 -5.91 9.23
CA ALA A 148 16.20 -5.31 9.12
C ALA A 148 17.20 -6.23 8.44
N TYR A 149 18.21 -5.63 7.82
CA TYR A 149 19.19 -6.41 7.07
C TYR A 149 20.53 -5.67 6.85
N SER A 150 21.56 -6.46 6.51
CA SER A 150 22.73 -5.95 5.80
C SER A 150 22.32 -5.65 4.36
N GLU A 151 22.40 -4.38 3.97
CA GLU A 151 21.94 -3.91 2.66
C GLU A 151 22.71 -4.57 1.51
N LEU A 152 21.99 -4.96 0.46
CA LEU A 152 22.61 -5.40 -0.79
C LEU A 152 23.17 -4.19 -1.54
N ASN A 153 24.49 -4.04 -1.50
CA ASN A 153 25.20 -2.95 -2.15
C ASN A 153 25.97 -3.36 -3.41
N ASP A 154 25.80 -4.60 -3.87
CA ASP A 154 26.35 -5.08 -5.15
C ASP A 154 25.32 -4.82 -6.27
N PRO A 155 25.55 -3.84 -7.16
CA PRO A 155 24.59 -3.51 -8.23
C PRO A 155 24.39 -4.67 -9.23
N ILE A 156 25.38 -5.56 -9.37
CA ILE A 156 25.29 -6.71 -10.29
C ILE A 156 24.33 -7.74 -9.71
N ASP A 157 24.47 -8.09 -8.42
CA ASP A 157 23.53 -9.00 -7.74
C ASP A 157 22.14 -8.37 -7.65
N GLN A 158 22.03 -7.08 -7.34
CA GLN A 158 20.75 -6.38 -7.24
C GLN A 158 19.97 -6.40 -8.56
N ARG A 159 20.66 -6.21 -9.70
CA ARG A 159 20.03 -6.28 -11.03
C ARG A 159 19.49 -7.67 -11.33
N GLU A 160 20.20 -8.74 -10.97
CA GLU A 160 19.69 -10.11 -11.13
C GLU A 160 18.50 -10.39 -10.21
N ARG A 161 18.46 -9.81 -9.01
CA ARG A 161 17.32 -9.93 -8.08
C ARG A 161 16.08 -9.21 -8.60
N PHE A 162 16.23 -8.00 -9.14
CA PHE A 162 15.10 -7.31 -9.75
C PHE A 162 14.57 -8.04 -10.98
N LYS A 163 15.44 -8.60 -11.81
CA LYS A 163 15.01 -9.44 -12.93
C LYS A 163 14.21 -10.66 -12.46
N ALA A 164 14.59 -11.27 -11.34
CA ALA A 164 13.83 -12.36 -10.75
C ALA A 164 12.47 -11.90 -10.20
N GLN A 165 12.41 -10.70 -9.59
CA GLN A 165 11.17 -10.10 -9.09
C GLN A 165 10.22 -9.70 -10.23
N ASP A 166 10.72 -9.10 -11.31
CA ASP A 166 9.91 -8.81 -12.51
C ASP A 166 9.31 -10.11 -13.10
N ALA A 167 10.09 -11.21 -13.11
CA ALA A 167 9.58 -12.51 -13.55
C ALA A 167 8.50 -13.08 -12.61
N LEU A 168 8.54 -12.78 -11.31
CA LEU A 168 7.48 -13.12 -10.36
C LEU A 168 6.23 -12.26 -10.59
N ALA A 169 6.40 -10.96 -10.84
CA ALA A 169 5.31 -10.06 -11.19
C ALA A 169 4.59 -10.52 -12.48
N ASP A 170 5.35 -10.89 -13.52
CA ASP A 170 4.82 -11.47 -14.75
C ASP A 170 4.07 -12.81 -14.51
N ALA A 171 4.48 -13.56 -13.47
CA ALA A 171 3.83 -14.79 -13.03
C ALA A 171 2.59 -14.55 -12.13
N GLY A 172 2.22 -13.29 -11.88
CA GLY A 172 1.02 -12.90 -11.15
C GLY A 172 1.25 -12.58 -9.66
N ASP A 173 2.49 -12.41 -9.23
CA ASP A 173 2.81 -11.92 -7.88
C ASP A 173 2.57 -10.41 -7.78
N GLU A 174 1.48 -10.01 -7.13
CA GLU A 174 1.12 -8.59 -6.99
C GLU A 174 2.03 -7.84 -5.99
N GLU A 175 2.82 -8.55 -5.18
CA GLU A 175 3.72 -7.96 -4.18
C GLU A 175 5.19 -7.91 -4.65
N ALA A 176 5.49 -8.49 -5.82
CA ALA A 176 6.83 -8.48 -6.37
C ALA A 176 7.31 -7.06 -6.73
N ASN A 177 8.60 -6.82 -6.47
CA ASN A 177 9.23 -5.54 -6.78
C ASN A 177 9.50 -5.40 -8.28
N HIS A 178 9.56 -4.15 -8.76
CA HIS A 178 9.94 -3.83 -10.14
C HIS A 178 11.36 -3.31 -10.24
N THR A 179 11.99 -3.51 -11.39
CA THR A 179 13.30 -2.90 -11.68
C THR A 179 13.22 -1.37 -11.60
N ASP A 180 13.99 -0.79 -10.68
CA ASP A 180 14.24 0.65 -10.59
C ASP A 180 15.66 0.97 -11.11
N GLU A 181 15.74 1.48 -12.34
CA GLU A 181 17.01 1.83 -12.97
C GLU A 181 17.71 3.02 -12.30
N ASP A 182 16.97 3.95 -11.68
CA ASP A 182 17.60 5.09 -10.97
C ASP A 182 18.28 4.61 -9.68
N PHE A 183 17.62 3.70 -8.95
CA PHE A 183 18.21 3.04 -7.79
C PHE A 183 19.45 2.21 -8.15
N LEU A 184 19.40 1.43 -9.24
CA LEU A 184 20.58 0.68 -9.71
C LEU A 184 21.74 1.61 -10.09
N ASN A 185 21.45 2.69 -10.82
CA ASN A 185 22.46 3.70 -11.15
C ASN A 185 23.10 4.28 -9.88
N ALA A 186 22.30 4.55 -8.83
CA ALA A 186 22.83 5.03 -7.55
C ALA A 186 23.76 4.01 -6.88
N LEU A 187 23.42 2.72 -6.90
CA LEU A 187 24.29 1.64 -6.38
C LEU A 187 25.60 1.52 -7.18
N GLU A 188 25.57 1.72 -8.50
CA GLU A 188 26.75 1.69 -9.37
C GLU A 188 27.76 2.82 -9.08
N ILE A 189 27.30 3.96 -8.56
CA ILE A 189 28.21 5.02 -8.05
C ILE A 189 28.95 4.55 -6.79
N GLY A 190 28.30 3.69 -6.00
CA GLY A 190 28.88 3.01 -4.84
C GLY A 190 28.14 3.34 -3.55
N MET A 191 27.49 2.32 -2.98
CA MET A 191 26.95 2.36 -1.63
C MET A 191 27.92 1.65 -0.67
N PRO A 192 28.36 2.27 0.45
CA PRO A 192 29.18 1.58 1.44
C PRO A 192 28.39 0.41 2.08
N PRO A 193 29.07 -0.58 2.69
CA PRO A 193 28.40 -1.57 3.53
C PRO A 193 27.49 -0.84 4.53
N THR A 194 26.22 -1.20 4.58
CA THR A 194 25.18 -0.46 5.30
C THR A 194 24.26 -1.46 5.98
N GLY A 195 23.81 -1.15 7.20
CA GLY A 195 22.68 -1.82 7.83
C GLY A 195 21.45 -0.93 7.72
N GLY A 196 20.33 -1.50 7.34
CA GLY A 196 19.04 -0.82 7.32
C GLY A 196 17.99 -1.53 8.16
N ILE A 197 17.01 -0.75 8.61
CA ILE A 197 15.92 -1.23 9.47
C ILE A 197 14.66 -0.42 9.28
N GLY A 198 13.52 -1.12 9.20
CA GLY A 198 12.17 -0.58 9.23
C GLY A 198 11.46 -0.97 10.52
N TYR A 199 11.01 0.00 11.31
CA TYR A 199 10.23 -0.21 12.54
C TYR A 199 8.74 0.07 12.32
N GLY A 200 7.91 -0.87 12.77
CA GLY A 200 6.46 -0.69 12.92
C GLY A 200 6.13 0.20 14.12
N ILE A 201 6.08 1.52 13.92
CA ILE A 201 5.86 2.47 15.01
C ILE A 201 4.49 2.29 15.67
N ASP A 202 3.44 2.01 14.91
CA ASP A 202 2.11 1.79 15.47
C ASP A 202 2.09 0.55 16.38
N ARG A 203 2.68 -0.57 15.94
CA ARG A 203 2.83 -1.79 16.76
C ARG A 203 3.66 -1.52 18.02
N LEU A 204 4.74 -0.74 17.92
CA LEU A 204 5.54 -0.32 19.07
C LEU A 204 4.72 0.51 20.07
N VAL A 205 3.94 1.48 19.59
CA VAL A 205 3.06 2.27 20.46
C VAL A 205 2.03 1.37 21.12
N MET A 206 1.38 0.48 20.35
CA MET A 206 0.42 -0.49 20.89
C MET A 206 1.01 -1.31 22.04
N LEU A 207 2.21 -1.86 21.83
CA LEU A 207 2.93 -2.66 22.82
C LEU A 207 3.20 -1.86 24.10
N LEU A 208 3.68 -0.62 23.98
CA LEU A 208 4.05 0.22 25.14
C LEU A 208 2.84 0.84 25.86
N THR A 209 1.68 0.92 25.20
CA THR A 209 0.44 1.49 25.78
C THR A 209 -0.62 0.46 26.15
N ASP A 210 -0.33 -0.84 26.00
CA ASP A 210 -1.29 -1.94 26.21
C ASP A 210 -2.57 -1.78 25.38
N SER A 211 -2.43 -1.31 24.13
CA SER A 211 -3.54 -1.11 23.21
C SER A 211 -3.76 -2.36 22.33
N GLN A 212 -4.96 -2.95 22.40
CA GLN A 212 -5.28 -4.23 21.74
C GLN A 212 -5.54 -4.11 20.23
N ALA A 213 -5.90 -2.93 19.74
CA ALA A 213 -6.12 -2.70 18.32
C ALA A 213 -5.31 -1.51 17.82
N ILE A 214 -4.79 -1.60 16.58
CA ILE A 214 -4.03 -0.52 15.95
C ILE A 214 -4.83 0.78 15.85
N ARG A 215 -6.15 0.68 15.72
CA ARG A 215 -7.04 1.85 15.72
C ARG A 215 -7.04 2.64 17.03
N ASP A 216 -6.60 2.04 18.13
CA ASP A 216 -6.56 2.69 19.45
C ASP A 216 -5.31 3.56 19.60
N VAL A 217 -4.32 3.41 18.72
CA VAL A 217 -3.09 4.25 18.68
C VAL A 217 -3.08 5.22 17.50
N LEU A 218 -4.11 5.17 16.65
CA LEU A 218 -4.32 6.09 15.53
C LEU A 218 -5.43 7.07 15.88
N LEU A 219 -5.17 8.38 15.82
CA LEU A 219 -6.19 9.40 16.11
C LEU A 219 -7.38 9.35 15.13
N PHE A 220 -7.10 9.00 13.87
CA PHE A 220 -8.10 8.91 12.80
C PHE A 220 -7.84 7.64 11.98
N PRO A 221 -8.21 6.45 12.50
CA PRO A 221 -8.03 5.19 11.79
C PRO A 221 -8.92 5.15 10.55
N THR A 222 -8.52 4.42 9.52
CA THR A 222 -9.34 4.20 8.34
C THR A 222 -10.62 3.47 8.73
N MET A 223 -11.76 4.10 8.49
CA MET A 223 -13.08 3.54 8.79
C MET A 223 -13.70 2.96 7.51
N LYS A 224 -14.48 1.89 7.66
CA LYS A 224 -15.39 1.46 6.59
C LYS A 224 -16.38 2.59 6.29
N SER A 225 -16.67 2.83 5.01
CA SER A 225 -17.69 3.80 4.62
C SER A 225 -19.05 3.38 5.15
N LEU A 226 -19.85 4.35 5.63
CA LEU A 226 -21.21 4.12 6.14
C LEU A 226 -22.16 3.55 5.06
N ASP A 227 -21.86 3.75 3.77
CA ASP A 227 -22.66 3.20 2.67
C ASP A 227 -22.31 1.74 2.35
N ALA A 228 -21.27 1.18 2.96
CA ALA A 228 -20.99 -0.26 2.89
C ALA A 228 -22.10 -1.09 3.55
N ASP A 229 -22.70 -0.58 4.63
CA ASP A 229 -23.76 -1.27 5.38
C ASP A 229 -25.13 -1.21 4.68
N LYS A 230 -25.41 -0.14 3.92
CA LYS A 230 -26.66 -0.02 3.14
C LYS A 230 -26.71 -0.97 1.94
N LYS A 231 -25.56 -1.34 1.36
CA LYS A 231 -25.50 -2.40 0.33
C LYS A 231 -25.68 -3.79 0.93
N ALA A 232 -25.24 -4.02 2.17
CA ALA A 232 -25.42 -5.30 2.86
C ALA A 232 -26.89 -5.55 3.33
N SER A 233 -27.65 -4.49 3.64
CA SER A 233 -29.05 -4.62 4.08
C SER A 233 -30.05 -4.99 2.96
N LYS A 234 -29.68 -4.84 1.68
CA LYS A 234 -30.58 -5.14 0.53
C LYS A 234 -30.43 -6.53 -0.07
N THR A 235 -29.51 -7.35 0.44
CA THR A 235 -29.21 -8.70 -0.10
C THR A 235 -29.71 -9.85 0.79
N SER A 236 -30.72 -9.61 1.64
CA SER A 236 -31.34 -10.65 2.49
C SER A 236 -32.53 -11.36 1.84
N GLU A 237 -32.42 -11.74 0.57
CA GLU A 237 -33.15 -12.90 0.01
C GLU A 237 -32.12 -13.83 -0.66
N ALA A 238 -32.13 -15.09 -0.24
CA ALA A 238 -31.01 -16.02 -0.35
C ALA A 238 -30.62 -16.40 -1.80
N ALA A 239 -29.33 -16.20 -2.13
CA ALA A 239 -28.49 -16.98 -3.05
C ALA A 239 -27.00 -16.61 -2.81
N PRO A 240 -26.01 -17.42 -3.23
CA PRO A 240 -24.86 -17.87 -2.45
C PRO A 240 -23.75 -16.82 -2.21
N ALA A 241 -22.85 -17.17 -1.27
CA ALA A 241 -21.65 -16.45 -0.88
C ALA A 241 -20.97 -15.72 -2.04
N ALA A 242 -21.02 -14.40 -2.01
CA ALA A 242 -20.30 -13.54 -2.93
C ALA A 242 -18.91 -13.25 -2.35
N ALA A 243 -17.92 -13.62 -3.15
CA ALA A 243 -16.50 -13.39 -2.98
C ALA A 243 -16.15 -11.97 -2.52
N GLU A 244 -15.01 -11.86 -1.84
CA GLU A 244 -14.25 -10.62 -1.75
C GLU A 244 -14.17 -10.02 -3.16
N LYS A 245 -14.52 -8.73 -3.26
CA LYS A 245 -14.26 -7.99 -4.48
C LYS A 245 -12.75 -7.84 -4.61
N VAL A 246 -12.16 -8.80 -5.32
CA VAL A 246 -11.12 -8.56 -6.33
C VAL A 246 -11.35 -7.16 -6.87
N ALA A 247 -10.32 -6.31 -6.85
CA ALA A 247 -10.32 -5.16 -7.74
C ALA A 247 -10.50 -5.77 -9.13
N GLU A 248 -11.72 -5.71 -9.68
CA GLU A 248 -11.97 -6.20 -11.03
C GLU A 248 -10.89 -5.57 -11.89
N LYS A 249 -10.01 -6.41 -12.46
CA LYS A 249 -9.21 -6.00 -13.60
C LYS A 249 -10.23 -5.48 -14.60
N VAL A 250 -10.35 -4.16 -14.68
CA VAL A 250 -11.28 -3.53 -15.62
C VAL A 250 -10.80 -3.97 -16.99
N ASP A 251 -11.61 -4.78 -17.65
CA ASP A 251 -11.29 -5.32 -18.96
C ASP A 251 -11.51 -4.22 -20.00
N PHE A 252 -10.44 -3.53 -20.39
CA PHE A 252 -10.49 -2.49 -21.41
C PHE A 252 -10.53 -3.05 -22.84
N SER A 253 -10.62 -4.37 -23.05
CA SER A 253 -10.55 -4.99 -24.38
C SER A 253 -11.66 -4.54 -25.35
N ASN A 254 -12.82 -4.14 -24.81
CA ASN A 254 -13.96 -3.63 -25.57
C ASN A 254 -14.15 -2.12 -25.48
N VAL A 255 -13.22 -1.41 -24.81
CA VAL A 255 -13.27 0.04 -24.67
C VAL A 255 -12.70 0.71 -25.91
N LYS A 256 -13.47 1.64 -26.49
CA LYS A 256 -12.99 2.54 -27.54
C LYS A 256 -12.81 3.93 -26.97
N ILE A 257 -11.68 4.54 -27.29
CA ILE A 257 -11.37 5.92 -26.97
C ILE A 257 -11.34 6.74 -28.26
N GLU A 258 -11.67 8.03 -28.14
CA GLU A 258 -11.52 8.94 -29.28
C GLU A 258 -10.05 9.03 -29.72
N PRO A 259 -9.78 9.14 -31.04
CA PRO A 259 -8.43 9.35 -31.53
C PRO A 259 -7.80 10.59 -30.91
N ILE A 260 -6.50 10.51 -30.63
CA ILE A 260 -5.72 11.67 -30.20
C ILE A 260 -5.80 12.74 -31.30
N PHE A 261 -6.02 13.99 -30.92
CA PHE A 261 -6.01 15.12 -31.84
C PHE A 261 -4.68 15.17 -32.62
N GLU A 262 -4.77 15.27 -33.95
CA GLU A 262 -3.58 15.36 -34.82
C GLU A 262 -2.85 16.72 -34.69
N GLU A 263 -3.58 17.76 -34.27
CA GLU A 263 -3.02 19.09 -34.06
C GLU A 263 -2.38 19.19 -32.67
N MET A 264 -1.06 19.41 -32.65
CA MET A 264 -0.32 19.66 -31.42
C MET A 264 -0.63 21.05 -30.88
N ILE A 265 -1.01 21.14 -29.60
CA ILE A 265 -1.16 22.41 -28.89
C ILE A 265 0.21 22.91 -28.40
N ASP A 266 0.48 24.20 -28.56
CA ASP A 266 1.67 24.81 -27.94
C ASP A 266 1.45 25.13 -26.46
N PHE A 267 2.56 25.20 -25.71
CA PHE A 267 2.53 25.44 -24.27
C PHE A 267 1.86 26.76 -23.90
N ASP A 268 2.08 27.82 -24.69
CA ASP A 268 1.50 29.15 -24.43
C ASP A 268 -0.02 29.15 -24.57
N THR A 269 -0.56 28.31 -25.45
CA THR A 269 -1.99 28.14 -25.65
C THR A 269 -2.60 27.31 -24.53
N PHE A 270 -1.93 26.22 -24.12
CA PHE A 270 -2.36 25.43 -22.96
C PHE A 270 -2.36 26.25 -21.67
N ALA A 271 -1.28 26.97 -21.39
CA ALA A 271 -1.09 27.75 -20.17
C ALA A 271 -2.08 28.92 -20.00
N LYS A 272 -2.77 29.32 -21.08
CA LYS A 272 -3.86 30.30 -21.04
C LYS A 272 -5.16 29.75 -20.46
N ALA A 273 -5.38 28.43 -20.47
CA ALA A 273 -6.55 27.83 -19.84
C ALA A 273 -6.34 27.78 -18.32
N ASP A 274 -7.27 28.35 -17.55
CA ASP A 274 -7.18 28.40 -16.10
C ASP A 274 -8.01 27.27 -15.48
N TYR A 275 -7.34 26.15 -15.19
CA TYR A 275 -7.92 24.98 -14.53
C TYR A 275 -7.86 25.14 -13.02
N ARG A 276 -9.00 24.96 -12.35
CA ARG A 276 -9.13 25.07 -10.90
C ARG A 276 -9.87 23.87 -10.31
N ALA A 277 -9.46 23.50 -9.10
CA ALA A 277 -10.30 22.71 -8.22
C ALA A 277 -11.46 23.59 -7.73
N VAL A 278 -12.69 23.12 -7.93
CA VAL A 278 -13.92 23.82 -7.56
C VAL A 278 -14.73 22.95 -6.59
N LYS A 279 -15.30 23.56 -5.54
CA LYS A 279 -16.22 22.87 -4.63
C LYS A 279 -17.63 22.96 -5.16
N ILE A 280 -18.33 21.84 -5.20
CA ILE A 280 -19.73 21.80 -5.58
C ILE A 280 -20.57 22.15 -4.35
N LEU A 281 -21.12 23.36 -4.33
CA LEU A 281 -21.95 23.83 -3.21
C LEU A 281 -23.40 23.40 -3.38
N GLU A 282 -23.90 23.46 -4.62
CA GLU A 282 -25.24 23.04 -4.98
C GLU A 282 -25.21 22.39 -6.36
N CYS A 283 -26.05 21.39 -6.57
CA CYS A 283 -26.29 20.78 -7.87
C CYS A 283 -27.79 20.55 -8.05
N GLU A 284 -28.34 20.95 -9.18
CA GLU A 284 -29.77 20.87 -9.47
C GLU A 284 -30.01 20.42 -10.92
N ALA A 285 -31.01 19.57 -11.14
CA ALA A 285 -31.47 19.27 -12.49
C ALA A 285 -32.06 20.53 -13.15
N VAL A 286 -31.66 20.84 -14.39
CA VAL A 286 -32.18 22.01 -15.11
C VAL A 286 -33.62 21.72 -15.58
N PRO A 287 -34.62 22.53 -15.16
CA PRO A 287 -36.00 22.32 -15.58
C PRO A 287 -36.14 22.28 -17.11
N LYS A 288 -36.89 21.29 -17.61
CA LYS A 288 -37.12 21.04 -19.06
C LYS A 288 -35.90 20.50 -19.83
N SER A 289 -34.80 20.18 -19.16
CA SER A 289 -33.69 19.42 -19.75
C SER A 289 -33.57 18.05 -19.09
N LYS A 290 -33.42 17.00 -19.91
CA LYS A 290 -33.12 15.64 -19.40
C LYS A 290 -31.62 15.36 -19.26
N LYS A 291 -30.77 16.26 -19.79
CA LYS A 291 -29.32 16.05 -19.86
C LYS A 291 -28.50 16.99 -18.99
N LEU A 292 -29.06 18.12 -18.57
CA LEU A 292 -28.29 19.18 -17.92
C LEU A 292 -28.48 19.20 -16.41
N LEU A 293 -27.36 19.23 -15.71
CA LEU A 293 -27.23 19.65 -14.32
C LEU A 293 -26.69 21.07 -14.25
N LYS A 294 -27.17 21.85 -13.28
CA LYS A 294 -26.70 23.18 -12.95
C LYS A 294 -25.93 23.11 -11.63
N PHE A 295 -24.70 23.62 -11.65
CA PHE A 295 -23.81 23.63 -10.51
C PHE A 295 -23.63 25.06 -9.99
N THR A 296 -23.75 25.23 -8.68
CA THR A 296 -23.25 26.41 -7.96
C THR A 296 -21.90 26.02 -7.33
N LEU A 297 -20.84 26.69 -7.74
CA LEU A 297 -19.46 26.29 -7.43
C LEU A 297 -18.71 27.35 -6.63
N ASP A 298 -17.85 26.89 -5.72
CA ASP A 298 -16.78 27.68 -5.11
C ASP A 298 -15.49 27.47 -5.90
N ASP A 299 -14.98 28.53 -6.54
CA ASP A 299 -13.72 28.51 -7.29
C ASP A 299 -12.58 29.22 -6.56
N GLY A 300 -12.72 29.46 -5.24
CA GLY A 300 -11.76 30.19 -4.42
C GLY A 300 -11.85 31.70 -4.56
N THR A 301 -12.85 32.22 -5.27
CA THR A 301 -13.17 33.66 -5.31
C THR A 301 -14.41 33.97 -4.46
N ASP A 302 -14.64 35.26 -4.18
CA ASP A 302 -15.79 35.70 -3.38
C ASP A 302 -17.16 35.53 -4.09
N ARG A 303 -17.17 35.16 -5.37
CA ARG A 303 -18.40 34.92 -6.13
C ARG A 303 -18.71 33.43 -6.23
N LYS A 304 -20.00 33.10 -6.32
CA LYS A 304 -20.43 31.74 -6.65
C LYS A 304 -20.57 31.62 -8.15
N ARG A 305 -19.88 30.64 -8.73
CA ARG A 305 -19.84 30.41 -10.17
C ARG A 305 -20.94 29.46 -10.58
N THR A 306 -21.63 29.77 -11.67
CA THR A 306 -22.63 28.85 -12.25
C THR A 306 -22.04 28.13 -13.46
N ILE A 307 -22.07 26.79 -13.46
CA ILE A 307 -21.71 25.98 -14.64
C ILE A 307 -22.86 25.01 -14.95
N LEU A 308 -23.22 24.87 -16.22
CA LEU A 308 -24.15 23.83 -16.68
C LEU A 308 -23.36 22.71 -17.34
N SER A 309 -23.61 21.47 -16.93
CA SER A 309 -22.94 20.29 -17.48
C SER A 309 -23.93 19.24 -17.96
N GLY A 310 -23.61 18.59 -19.07
CA GLY A 310 -24.45 17.61 -19.77
C GLY A 310 -24.46 16.20 -19.15
N ILE A 311 -24.23 16.08 -17.84
CA ILE A 311 -23.91 14.82 -17.18
C ILE A 311 -25.07 14.20 -16.39
N HIS A 312 -26.28 14.72 -16.55
CA HIS A 312 -27.46 14.27 -15.78
C HIS A 312 -27.82 12.80 -16.04
N GLU A 313 -27.47 12.24 -17.21
CA GLU A 313 -27.70 10.82 -17.51
C GLU A 313 -26.76 9.89 -16.71
N PHE A 314 -25.71 10.45 -16.07
CA PHE A 314 -24.65 9.69 -15.38
C PHE A 314 -24.60 9.93 -13.87
N TYR A 315 -25.13 11.06 -13.39
CA TYR A 315 -25.07 11.45 -11.98
C TYR A 315 -26.39 12.02 -11.49
N GLU A 316 -26.77 11.63 -10.28
CA GLU A 316 -27.83 12.30 -9.53
C GLU A 316 -27.25 13.57 -8.85
N PRO A 317 -27.99 14.68 -8.77
CA PRO A 317 -27.49 15.93 -8.23
C PRO A 317 -26.94 15.81 -6.79
N GLU A 318 -27.61 15.03 -5.94
CA GLU A 318 -27.27 14.89 -4.53
C GLU A 318 -25.92 14.22 -4.31
N ASP A 319 -25.49 13.35 -5.22
CA ASP A 319 -24.21 12.63 -5.13
C ASP A 319 -22.99 13.54 -5.40
N LEU A 320 -23.23 14.69 -6.03
CA LEU A 320 -22.19 15.64 -6.43
C LEU A 320 -21.98 16.76 -5.40
N ILE A 321 -22.95 17.04 -4.53
CA ILE A 321 -22.86 18.13 -3.56
C ILE A 321 -21.77 17.83 -2.52
N GLY A 322 -20.93 18.82 -2.25
CA GLY A 322 -19.79 18.73 -1.34
C GLY A 322 -18.52 18.15 -1.97
N LYS A 323 -18.60 17.60 -3.19
CA LYS A 323 -17.44 17.07 -3.92
C LYS A 323 -16.59 18.17 -4.52
N THR A 324 -15.36 17.80 -4.84
CA THR A 324 -14.38 18.68 -5.50
C THR A 324 -14.16 18.22 -6.92
N ALA A 325 -14.46 19.07 -7.89
CA ALA A 325 -14.30 18.78 -9.30
C ALA A 325 -13.24 19.68 -9.94
N ILE A 326 -12.82 19.35 -11.16
CA ILE A 326 -11.94 20.21 -11.96
C ILE A 326 -12.77 20.99 -12.96
N ALA A 327 -12.54 22.30 -13.04
CA ALA A 327 -13.18 23.17 -14.02
C ALA A 327 -12.19 24.11 -14.69
N ILE A 328 -12.44 24.46 -15.96
CA ILE A 328 -11.86 25.64 -16.60
C ILE A 328 -12.72 26.84 -16.22
N VAL A 329 -12.12 27.82 -15.55
CA VAL A 329 -12.86 28.93 -14.93
C VAL A 329 -12.73 30.26 -15.67
N ASN A 330 -11.92 30.31 -16.72
CA ASN A 330 -11.68 31.52 -17.52
C ASN A 330 -12.24 31.44 -18.96
N LEU A 331 -13.23 30.58 -19.20
CA LEU A 331 -13.99 30.59 -20.44
C LEU A 331 -15.02 31.73 -20.46
N PRO A 332 -15.27 32.37 -21.61
CA PRO A 332 -16.39 33.30 -21.77
C PRO A 332 -17.72 32.61 -21.44
N PRO A 333 -18.66 33.28 -20.74
CA PRO A 333 -19.95 32.68 -20.41
C PRO A 333 -20.71 32.24 -21.67
N ARG A 334 -21.24 31.02 -21.65
CA ARG A 334 -22.08 30.46 -22.72
C ARG A 334 -23.50 30.27 -22.23
N LYS A 335 -24.46 30.89 -22.91
CA LYS A 335 -25.87 30.77 -22.56
C LYS A 335 -26.43 29.41 -22.95
N MET A 336 -26.97 28.68 -21.99
CA MET A 336 -27.56 27.35 -22.16
C MET A 336 -28.91 27.32 -21.43
N MET A 337 -30.00 27.02 -22.15
CA MET A 337 -31.36 27.03 -21.59
C MET A 337 -31.74 28.33 -20.86
N GLY A 338 -31.15 29.46 -21.29
CA GLY A 338 -31.39 30.78 -20.68
C GLY A 338 -30.52 31.12 -19.47
N ILE A 339 -29.66 30.19 -19.02
CA ILE A 339 -28.71 30.38 -17.90
C ILE A 339 -27.31 30.54 -18.48
N ASP A 340 -26.52 31.46 -17.93
CA ASP A 340 -25.13 31.66 -18.35
C ASP A 340 -24.23 30.63 -17.64
N SER A 341 -23.59 29.75 -18.41
CA SER A 341 -22.58 28.82 -17.93
C SER A 341 -21.21 29.47 -18.00
N GLU A 342 -20.62 29.76 -16.85
CA GLU A 342 -19.40 30.55 -16.68
C GLU A 342 -18.16 29.65 -16.55
N GLY A 343 -18.02 28.65 -17.41
CA GLY A 343 -16.92 27.70 -17.36
C GLY A 343 -17.33 26.33 -17.88
N MET A 344 -16.44 25.37 -17.68
CA MET A 344 -16.65 23.98 -18.08
C MET A 344 -16.07 23.04 -17.04
N LEU A 345 -16.88 22.08 -16.57
CA LEU A 345 -16.40 20.96 -15.76
C LEU A 345 -15.71 19.93 -16.66
N ILE A 346 -14.63 19.33 -16.17
CA ILE A 346 -13.85 18.35 -16.93
C ILE A 346 -14.34 16.93 -16.62
N SER A 347 -14.61 16.16 -17.67
CA SER A 347 -15.02 14.76 -17.58
C SER A 347 -14.22 13.92 -18.56
N ALA A 348 -13.91 12.68 -18.18
CA ALA A 348 -13.36 11.66 -19.08
C ALA A 348 -14.51 10.88 -19.71
N VAL A 349 -14.47 10.72 -21.03
CA VAL A 349 -15.47 9.96 -21.81
C VAL A 349 -14.81 8.78 -22.50
N HIS A 350 -15.56 7.69 -22.63
CA HIS A 350 -15.15 6.47 -23.34
C HIS A 350 -16.39 5.77 -23.89
N GLU A 351 -16.22 4.86 -24.85
CA GLU A 351 -17.28 3.97 -25.32
C GLU A 351 -16.98 2.54 -24.86
N GLU A 352 -17.94 1.88 -24.24
CA GLU A 352 -17.87 0.47 -23.84
C GLU A 352 -19.11 -0.25 -24.39
N ASP A 353 -18.91 -1.31 -25.18
CA ASP A 353 -19.99 -2.09 -25.81
C ASP A 353 -21.04 -1.26 -26.60
N GLY A 354 -20.61 -0.13 -27.18
CA GLY A 354 -21.49 0.77 -27.94
C GLY A 354 -22.30 1.76 -27.09
N HIS A 355 -22.01 1.85 -25.80
CA HIS A 355 -22.56 2.83 -24.87
C HIS A 355 -21.51 3.86 -24.46
N GLU A 356 -21.88 5.13 -24.40
CA GLU A 356 -21.02 6.21 -23.90
C GLU A 356 -20.95 6.13 -22.37
N GLY A 357 -19.75 5.99 -21.82
CA GLY A 357 -19.43 6.10 -20.41
C GLY A 357 -18.78 7.45 -20.12
N LEU A 358 -19.21 8.10 -19.03
CA LEU A 358 -18.69 9.41 -18.61
C LEU A 358 -18.29 9.39 -17.14
N ASN A 359 -17.12 9.95 -16.86
CA ASN A 359 -16.60 10.12 -15.51
C ASN A 359 -16.25 11.59 -15.26
N LEU A 360 -17.00 12.27 -14.40
CA LEU A 360 -16.64 13.61 -13.95
C LEU A 360 -15.31 13.55 -13.18
N LEU A 361 -14.36 14.40 -13.55
CA LEU A 361 -13.05 14.43 -12.93
C LEU A 361 -13.13 15.07 -11.55
N MET A 362 -13.33 14.23 -10.55
CA MET A 362 -13.37 14.60 -9.13
C MET A 362 -12.03 14.30 -8.47
N VAL A 363 -11.56 15.24 -7.66
CA VAL A 363 -10.31 15.15 -6.91
C VAL A 363 -10.60 15.13 -5.41
N ASN A 364 -9.56 14.88 -4.61
CA ASN A 364 -9.71 14.75 -3.16
C ASN A 364 -10.34 16.01 -2.53
N ASP A 365 -11.33 15.80 -1.65
CA ASP A 365 -12.07 16.89 -1.01
C ASP A 365 -11.26 17.77 -0.05
N ARG A 366 -10.02 17.40 0.27
CA ARG A 366 -9.08 18.24 1.03
C ARG A 366 -8.43 19.35 0.19
N ILE A 367 -8.46 19.25 -1.15
CA ILE A 367 -7.89 20.28 -2.02
C ILE A 367 -8.73 21.56 -1.90
N PRO A 368 -8.14 22.72 -1.57
CA PRO A 368 -8.91 23.95 -1.36
C PRO A 368 -9.54 24.44 -2.67
N ALA A 369 -10.69 25.10 -2.57
CA ALA A 369 -11.31 25.79 -3.70
C ALA A 369 -10.32 26.80 -4.31
N GLY A 370 -10.24 26.84 -5.64
CA GLY A 370 -9.33 27.73 -6.37
C GLY A 370 -7.87 27.26 -6.46
N ALA A 371 -7.54 26.08 -5.94
CA ALA A 371 -6.24 25.47 -6.21
C ALA A 371 -6.03 25.33 -7.73
N LYS A 372 -4.87 25.79 -8.21
CA LYS A 372 -4.52 25.78 -9.64
C LYS A 372 -4.01 24.40 -10.06
N LEU A 373 -4.45 23.94 -11.23
CA LEU A 373 -3.86 22.79 -11.89
C LEU A 373 -2.84 23.29 -12.92
N TYR A 374 -1.65 22.70 -12.89
CA TYR A 374 -0.53 23.02 -13.77
C TYR A 374 -0.40 22.01 -14.90
#